data_AF-A0A843BH20-F1
#
_entry.id   AF-A0A843BH20-F1
#
_cell.length_a   1.000
_cell.length_b   1.000
_cell.length_c   1.000
_cell.angle_alpha   90.00
_cell.angle_beta   90.00
_cell.angle_gamma   90.00
#
_symmetry.space_group_name_H-M   'P 1'
#
loop_
_entity.id
_entity.type
_entity.pdbx_description
1 polymer ?
#
loop_
_entity_poly.entity_id
_entity_poly.type
_entity_poly.pdbx_seq_one_letter_code
_entity_poly.pdbx_strand_id
1 'polypeptide(L)'
;MSQAAAANLIEISIGYLSEIENGKRPTPSQKTILKIATGLALSGKKKTDFLSLATAERITAHLGKTLPPETIDLMIYLQVWAPHIDSQTLNEIRQRLYEATSKLHDSHTVNYGTHQTSYQL
;
A
#
# COMPACT_ATOMS: atom_id res chain seq x y z
N MET A 1 27.38 4.41 1.61
CA MET A 1 27.07 5.35 0.51
C MET A 1 26.71 6.69 1.13
N SER A 2 27.22 7.81 0.64
CA SER A 2 26.80 9.14 1.11
C SER A 2 25.47 9.55 0.48
N GLN A 3 24.72 10.46 1.12
CA GLN A 3 23.47 10.99 0.58
C GLN A 3 23.66 11.66 -0.78
N ALA A 4 24.77 12.38 -0.98
CA ALA A 4 25.15 12.96 -2.27
C ALA A 4 25.36 11.89 -3.36
N ALA A 5 26.05 10.80 -3.02
CA ALA A 5 26.26 9.68 -3.94
C ALA A 5 24.93 8.98 -4.28
N ALA A 6 24.06 8.78 -3.29
CA ALA A 6 22.74 8.21 -3.48
C ALA A 6 21.86 9.08 -4.38
N ALA A 7 21.80 10.39 -4.11
CA ALA A 7 21.04 11.35 -4.90
C ALA A 7 21.50 11.37 -6.37
N ASN A 8 22.81 11.30 -6.60
CA ASN A 8 23.37 11.20 -7.94
C ASN A 8 22.96 9.90 -8.65
N LEU A 9 23.07 8.74 -7.98
CA LEU A 9 22.65 7.45 -8.53
C LEU A 9 21.16 7.36 -8.86
N ILE A 10 20.33 8.01 -8.04
CA ILE A 10 18.87 8.06 -8.23
C ILE A 10 18.49 9.17 -9.22
N GLU A 11 19.44 10.04 -9.60
CA GLU A 11 19.23 11.25 -10.41
C GLU A 11 18.10 12.13 -9.84
N ILE A 12 18.20 12.47 -8.56
CA ILE A 12 17.36 13.46 -7.86
C ILE A 12 18.24 14.46 -7.13
N SER A 13 17.71 15.62 -6.76
CA SER A 13 18.51 16.59 -6.00
C SER A 13 18.75 16.09 -4.58
N ILE A 14 19.94 16.38 -4.04
CA ILE A 14 20.31 16.02 -2.67
C ILE A 14 19.36 16.63 -1.63
N GLY A 15 18.89 17.85 -1.88
CA GLY A 15 17.88 18.51 -1.04
C GLY A 15 16.55 17.76 -1.04
N TYR A 16 16.09 17.32 -2.23
CA TYR A 16 14.87 16.55 -2.35
C TYR A 16 14.96 15.19 -1.64
N LEU A 17 16.09 14.47 -1.80
CA LEU A 17 16.34 13.23 -1.06
C LEU A 17 16.35 13.48 0.45
N SER A 18 17.00 14.54 0.90
CA SER A 18 17.06 14.92 2.32
C SER A 18 15.69 15.25 2.91
N GLU A 19 14.87 15.98 2.17
CA GLU A 19 13.53 16.32 2.65
C GLU A 19 12.62 15.07 2.73
N ILE A 20 12.79 14.09 1.85
CA ILE A 20 12.10 12.79 1.94
C ILE A 20 12.58 12.01 3.18
N GLU A 21 13.89 11.83 3.34
CA GLU A 21 14.47 11.07 4.45
C GLU A 21 14.12 11.65 5.83
N ASN A 22 13.94 12.97 5.91
CA ASN A 22 13.56 13.67 7.14
C ASN A 22 12.04 13.82 7.31
N GLY A 23 11.22 13.21 6.46
CA GLY A 23 9.75 13.30 6.53
C GLY A 23 9.19 14.72 6.31
N LYS A 24 9.98 15.63 5.73
CA LYS A 24 9.56 17.01 5.41
C LYS A 24 8.76 17.10 4.12
N ARG A 25 8.78 16.04 3.31
CA ARG A 25 7.98 15.88 2.10
C ARG A 25 7.03 14.70 2.25
N PRO A 26 5.83 14.79 1.65
CA PRO A 26 4.97 13.62 1.52
C PRO A 26 5.64 12.56 0.65
N THR A 27 5.20 11.32 0.81
CA THR A 27 5.72 10.18 0.06
C THR A 27 5.66 10.46 -1.45
N PRO A 28 6.78 10.32 -2.20
CA PRO A 28 6.84 10.64 -3.62
C PRO A 28 5.87 9.85 -4.50
N SER A 29 5.69 10.29 -5.75
CA SER A 29 4.91 9.54 -6.77
C SER A 29 5.47 8.13 -6.99
N GLN A 30 4.64 7.19 -7.45
CA GLN A 30 5.08 5.84 -7.79
C GLN A 30 6.23 5.83 -8.81
N LYS A 31 6.22 6.75 -9.79
CA LYS A 31 7.31 6.93 -10.75
C LYS A 31 8.62 7.29 -10.06
N THR A 32 8.58 8.22 -9.11
CA THR A 32 9.76 8.64 -8.33
C THR A 32 10.25 7.52 -7.41
N ILE A 33 9.35 6.79 -6.75
CA ILE A 33 9.69 5.62 -5.92
C ILE A 33 10.37 4.53 -6.76
N LEU A 34 9.86 4.25 -7.97
CA LEU A 34 10.50 3.32 -8.90
C LEU A 34 11.90 3.78 -9.33
N LYS A 35 12.08 5.09 -9.55
CA LYS A 35 13.38 5.69 -9.83
C LYS A 35 14.35 5.47 -8.66
N ILE A 36 13.92 5.76 -7.43
CA ILE A 36 14.69 5.51 -6.20
C ILE A 36 15.07 4.04 -6.07
N ALA A 37 14.10 3.13 -6.17
CA ALA A 37 14.35 1.69 -6.06
C ALA A 37 15.36 1.18 -7.10
N THR A 38 15.31 1.74 -8.31
CA THR A 38 16.20 1.35 -9.40
C THR A 38 17.61 1.93 -9.21
N GLY A 39 17.73 3.20 -8.83
CA GLY A 39 19.02 3.83 -8.50
C GLY A 39 19.72 3.20 -7.30
N LEU A 40 18.95 2.66 -6.35
CA LEU A 40 19.45 1.87 -5.22
C LEU A 40 19.70 0.39 -5.56
N ALA A 41 19.51 -0.02 -6.81
CA ALA A 41 19.68 -1.39 -7.29
C ALA A 41 18.88 -2.44 -6.48
N LEU A 42 17.67 -2.09 -6.03
CA LEU A 42 16.80 -3.04 -5.34
C LEU A 42 16.33 -4.12 -6.32
N SER A 43 16.50 -5.39 -5.95
CA SER A 43 16.11 -6.54 -6.76
C SER A 43 14.78 -7.15 -6.30
N GLY A 44 14.06 -7.74 -7.26
CA GLY A 44 12.89 -8.60 -7.05
C GLY A 44 12.01 -8.19 -5.88
N LYS A 45 12.00 -9.04 -4.84
CA LYS A 45 11.19 -8.85 -3.63
C LYS A 45 11.42 -7.51 -2.92
N LYS A 46 12.67 -7.04 -2.80
CA LYS A 46 12.97 -5.77 -2.11
C LYS A 46 12.36 -4.57 -2.84
N LYS A 47 12.33 -4.60 -4.17
CA LYS A 47 11.67 -3.56 -4.96
C LYS A 47 10.16 -3.60 -4.73
N THR A 48 9.55 -4.78 -4.73
CA THR A 48 8.11 -4.93 -4.40
C THR A 48 7.79 -4.43 -3.00
N ASP A 49 8.54 -4.87 -1.99
CA ASP A 49 8.34 -4.45 -0.60
C ASP A 49 8.46 -2.93 -0.45
N PHE A 50 9.47 -2.32 -1.09
CA PHE A 50 9.66 -0.87 -1.08
C PHE A 50 8.48 -0.10 -1.71
N LEU A 51 7.93 -0.60 -2.83
CA LEU A 51 6.75 0.00 -3.45
C LEU A 51 5.50 -0.16 -2.59
N SER A 52 5.31 -1.32 -1.96
CA SER A 52 4.17 -1.58 -1.08
C SER A 52 4.21 -0.66 0.14
N LEU A 53 5.38 -0.51 0.77
CA LEU A 53 5.58 0.39 1.92
C LEU A 53 5.32 1.85 1.54
N ALA A 54 5.89 2.33 0.44
CA ALA A 54 5.66 3.71 -0.02
C ALA A 54 4.17 3.95 -0.39
N THR A 55 3.46 2.92 -0.83
CA THR A 55 2.02 3.02 -1.11
C THR A 55 1.21 3.06 0.17
N ALA A 56 1.53 2.20 1.15
CA ALA A 56 0.90 2.22 2.46
C ALA A 56 1.07 3.58 3.15
N GLU A 57 2.29 4.15 3.15
CA GLU A 57 2.57 5.47 3.73
C GLU A 57 1.71 6.58 3.09
N ARG A 58 1.59 6.58 1.76
CA ARG A 58 0.74 7.54 1.03
C ARG A 58 -0.73 7.40 1.40
N ILE A 59 -1.21 6.17 1.52
CA ILE A 59 -2.58 5.86 1.94
C ILE A 59 -2.83 6.38 3.35
N THR A 60 -1.94 6.09 4.30
CA THR A 60 -2.05 6.55 5.70
C THR A 60 -2.14 8.07 5.79
N ALA A 61 -1.30 8.78 5.02
CA ALA A 61 -1.32 10.24 4.97
C ALA A 61 -2.64 10.82 4.44
N HIS A 62 -3.37 10.06 3.62
CA HIS A 62 -4.65 10.49 3.03
C HIS A 62 -5.87 10.02 3.86
N LEU A 63 -5.79 8.85 4.49
CA LEU A 63 -6.89 8.23 5.26
C LEU A 63 -6.97 8.68 6.71
N GLY A 64 -5.88 9.22 7.28
CA GLY A 64 -5.80 9.65 8.68
C GLY A 64 -6.80 10.73 9.12
N LYS A 65 -7.64 11.25 8.21
CA LYS A 65 -8.68 12.24 8.52
C LYS A 65 -10.10 11.67 8.57
N THR A 66 -10.33 10.45 8.08
CA THR A 66 -11.68 9.93 7.82
C THR A 66 -11.95 8.54 8.40
N LEU A 67 -10.92 7.78 8.76
CA LEU A 67 -11.07 6.40 9.24
C LEU A 67 -10.55 6.20 10.67
N PRO A 68 -11.14 5.27 11.44
CA PRO A 68 -10.59 4.86 12.73
C PRO A 68 -9.16 4.30 12.60
N PRO A 69 -8.29 4.51 13.59
CA PRO A 69 -6.90 4.02 13.57
C PRO A 69 -6.79 2.51 13.25
N GLU A 70 -7.67 1.70 13.80
CA GLU A 70 -7.69 0.25 13.60
C GLU A 70 -7.98 -0.14 12.14
N THR A 71 -8.78 0.68 11.45
CA THR A 71 -9.07 0.48 10.01
C THR A 71 -7.85 0.85 9.18
N ILE A 72 -7.15 1.93 9.55
CA ILE A 72 -5.92 2.36 8.89
C ILE A 72 -4.85 1.26 9.02
N ASP A 73 -4.66 0.71 10.23
CA ASP A 73 -3.71 -0.36 10.49
C ASP A 73 -4.02 -1.59 9.63
N LEU A 74 -5.28 -2.03 9.57
CA LEU A 74 -5.68 -3.16 8.72
C LEU A 74 -5.34 -2.91 7.24
N MET A 75 -5.61 -1.71 6.73
CA MET A 75 -5.30 -1.36 5.33
C MET A 75 -3.79 -1.35 5.07
N ILE A 76 -2.99 -0.86 6.02
CA ILE A 76 -1.52 -0.91 5.94
C ILE A 76 -1.05 -2.37 5.88
N TYR A 77 -1.54 -3.24 6.78
CA TYR A 77 -1.17 -4.65 6.79
C TYR A 77 -1.53 -5.35 5.47
N LEU A 78 -2.72 -5.13 4.96
CA LEU A 78 -3.14 -5.67 3.67
C LEU A 78 -2.23 -5.17 2.54
N GLN A 79 -1.95 -3.87 2.46
CA GLN A 79 -1.12 -3.31 1.38
C GLN A 79 0.31 -3.85 1.39
N VAL A 80 0.90 -4.03 2.58
CA VAL A 80 2.29 -4.51 2.74
C VAL A 80 2.39 -6.01 2.44
N TRP A 81 1.45 -6.80 2.95
CA TRP A 81 1.57 -8.26 2.93
C TRP A 81 0.81 -8.92 1.80
N ALA A 82 -0.27 -8.33 1.26
CA ALA A 82 -1.08 -8.93 0.19
C ALA A 82 -0.28 -9.43 -1.03
N PRO A 83 0.79 -8.77 -1.50
CA PRO A 83 1.60 -9.30 -2.61
C PRO A 83 2.26 -10.65 -2.33
N HIS A 84 2.34 -11.05 -1.05
CA HIS A 84 2.96 -12.30 -0.59
C HIS A 84 1.93 -13.31 -0.08
N ILE A 85 0.64 -12.98 -0.12
CA ILE A 85 -0.45 -13.85 0.32
C ILE A 85 -1.06 -14.51 -0.92
N ASP A 86 -1.30 -15.81 -0.86
CA ASP A 86 -1.96 -16.53 -1.95
C ASP A 86 -3.45 -16.17 -2.07
N SER A 87 -4.03 -16.42 -3.23
CA SER A 87 -5.41 -16.05 -3.53
C SER A 87 -6.45 -16.73 -2.63
N GLN A 88 -6.17 -17.94 -2.12
CA GLN A 88 -7.10 -18.63 -1.21
C GLN A 88 -7.13 -17.90 0.12
N THR A 89 -5.98 -17.63 0.72
CA THR A 89 -5.88 -16.90 1.98
C THR A 89 -6.50 -15.49 1.88
N LEU A 90 -6.28 -14.78 0.76
CA LEU A 90 -6.94 -13.47 0.54
C LEU A 90 -8.48 -13.59 0.47
N ASN A 91 -9.00 -14.63 -0.16
CA ASN A 91 -10.44 -14.88 -0.21
C ASN A 91 -11.01 -15.19 1.18
N GLU A 92 -10.29 -15.94 2.01
CA GLU A 92 -10.68 -16.21 3.39
C GLU A 92 -10.72 -14.93 4.23
N ILE A 93 -9.71 -14.05 4.10
CA ILE A 93 -9.70 -12.74 4.78
C ILE A 93 -10.91 -11.90 4.33
N ARG A 94 -11.16 -11.82 3.03
CA ARG A 94 -12.31 -11.10 2.47
C ARG A 94 -13.64 -11.64 2.99
N GLN A 95 -13.80 -12.97 3.02
CA GLN A 95 -15.01 -13.62 3.50
C GLN A 95 -15.25 -13.32 5.00
N ARG A 96 -14.21 -13.41 5.83
CA ARG A 96 -14.29 -13.08 7.26
C ARG A 96 -14.66 -11.62 7.51
N LEU A 97 -14.09 -10.69 6.73
CA LEU A 97 -14.47 -9.27 6.80
C LEU A 97 -15.94 -9.08 6.42
N TYR A 98 -16.40 -9.73 5.34
CA TYR A 98 -17.79 -9.68 4.91
C TYR A 98 -18.75 -10.22 5.99
N GLU A 99 -18.42 -11.35 6.62
CA GLU A 99 -19.22 -11.93 7.70
C GLU A 99 -19.25 -11.02 8.94
N ALA A 100 -18.13 -10.40 9.30
CA ALA A 100 -18.07 -9.46 10.42
C ALA A 100 -18.93 -8.22 10.15
N THR A 101 -18.92 -7.70 8.92
CA THR A 101 -19.77 -6.56 8.53
C THR A 101 -21.24 -6.95 8.35
N SER A 102 -21.51 -8.17 7.87
CA SER A 102 -22.89 -8.66 7.71
C SER A 102 -23.55 -8.90 9.05
N LYS A 103 -22.83 -9.39 10.07
CA LYS A 103 -23.36 -9.48 11.45
C LYS A 103 -23.71 -8.11 12.05
N LEU A 104 -23.04 -7.04 11.61
CA LEU A 104 -23.39 -5.65 11.97
C LEU A 104 -24.60 -5.13 11.16
N HIS A 105 -24.80 -5.64 9.95
CA HIS A 105 -25.90 -5.28 9.05
C HIS A 105 -27.14 -6.17 9.23
N ASP A 106 -27.05 -7.35 9.83
CA ASP A 106 -28.24 -8.14 10.21
C ASP A 106 -28.93 -7.55 11.45
N SER A 107 -28.27 -6.62 12.17
CA SER A 107 -28.94 -5.68 13.08
C SER A 107 -29.62 -4.49 12.36
N HIS A 108 -29.41 -4.29 11.06
CA HIS A 108 -30.12 -3.33 10.19
C HIS A 108 -30.07 -3.76 8.71
N THR A 109 -30.98 -4.65 8.32
CA THR A 109 -31.11 -5.30 7.01
C THR A 109 -30.81 -4.41 5.79
N VAL A 110 -29.91 -4.81 4.87
CA VAL A 110 -30.08 -4.69 3.40
C VAL A 110 -29.26 -5.76 2.64
N ASN A 111 -29.93 -6.39 1.67
CA ASN A 111 -29.52 -7.46 0.78
C ASN A 111 -28.66 -6.92 -0.39
N TYR A 112 -27.44 -7.43 -0.58
CA TYR A 112 -26.66 -7.18 -1.80
C TYR A 112 -26.60 -8.46 -2.65
N GLY A 113 -27.33 -8.43 -3.76
CA GLY A 113 -27.45 -9.51 -4.73
C GLY A 113 -26.11 -9.88 -5.38
N THR A 114 -25.97 -11.18 -5.61
CA THR A 114 -24.89 -11.83 -6.34
C THR A 114 -24.80 -11.32 -7.78
N HIS A 115 -23.73 -10.62 -8.15
CA HIS A 115 -23.31 -10.54 -9.54
C HIS A 115 -22.15 -11.51 -9.77
N GLN A 116 -22.47 -12.65 -10.39
CA GLN A 116 -21.51 -13.45 -11.14
C GLN A 116 -21.05 -12.62 -12.35
N THR A 117 -19.75 -12.37 -12.47
CA THR A 117 -19.16 -11.85 -13.71
C THR A 117 -18.48 -13.03 -14.42
N SER A 118 -19.15 -13.54 -15.46
CA SER A 118 -18.60 -14.47 -16.43
C SER A 118 -17.64 -13.72 -17.35
N TYR A 119 -16.36 -14.10 -17.34
CA TYR A 119 -15.43 -13.77 -18.42
C TYR A 119 -15.53 -14.88 -19.47
N GLN A 120 -16.00 -14.52 -20.67
CA GLN A 120 -15.76 -15.33 -21.88
C GLN A 120 -14.62 -14.68 -22.67
N LEU A 121 -13.71 -15.53 -23.15
CA LEU A 121 -12.59 -15.23 -24.05
C LEU A 121 -13.07 -14.80 -25.43
#